data_AF-A0A2D6L3S1-F1
#
_entry.id   AF-A0A2D6L3S1-F1
#
_cell.length_a   1.000
_cell.length_b   1.000
_cell.length_c   1.000
_cell.angle_alpha   90.00
_cell.angle_beta   90.00
_cell.angle_gamma   90.00
#
_symmetry.space_group_name_H-M   'P 1'
#
loop_
_entity.id
_entity.type
_entity.pdbx_description
1 polymer ?
#
loop_
_entity_poly.entity_id
_entity_poly.type
_entity_poly.pdbx_seq_one_letter_code
_entity_poly.pdbx_strand_id
1 'polypeptide(L)'
;MKIIKFPKHEHKGYKKDIKEGKLLWTSRIGKEFNKYKVGEIYMSEFEIPLKIIKVNREEFSSKHPNYRNLTSAQKKQLKKAVFYDHIQLKPLIKMKSIKIKEGWQCKVNIYRNFVIKEIKNRKDITKKIKKHLIKINKLDQLEKLTNNMIKDINNSTKILKNSKIPKELIAEAKFIDEKHVKQKRAKVVHEEIERLMGKAKIKQAKQTIDKSVNFFLTLWKYGVHDKSFKLTKNFGIINNKVALLDLFELTNEKSKVKKKLTKIDFNKKREIVEKVPKKLHKYFRKKVKETLT
;
A
#
# COMPACT_ATOMS: atom_id res chain seq x y z
N MET A 1 -2.79 14.00 7.67
CA MET A 1 -1.36 14.18 7.32
C MET A 1 -1.21 15.56 6.70
N LYS A 2 -0.28 16.39 7.18
CA LYS A 2 -0.10 17.77 6.69
C LYS A 2 0.31 17.77 5.21
N ILE A 3 -0.21 18.71 4.42
CA ILE A 3 0.11 18.84 2.99
C ILE A 3 1.19 19.93 2.81
N ILE A 4 2.23 19.64 2.04
CA ILE A 4 3.17 20.63 1.50
C ILE A 4 2.78 20.95 0.07
N LYS A 5 2.30 22.17 -0.15
CA LYS A 5 2.08 22.73 -1.48
C LYS A 5 3.39 23.31 -1.98
N PHE A 6 3.62 23.27 -3.28
CA PHE A 6 4.75 23.83 -4.00
C PHE A 6 4.29 25.01 -4.87
N PRO A 7 5.16 26.00 -5.14
CA PRO A 7 4.87 27.03 -6.12
C PRO A 7 4.65 26.39 -7.49
N LYS A 8 3.56 26.78 -8.19
CA LYS A 8 3.17 26.18 -9.48
C LYS A 8 4.30 26.14 -10.52
N HIS A 9 5.13 27.17 -10.56
CA HIS A 9 6.26 27.28 -11.49
C HIS A 9 7.37 26.24 -11.22
N GLU A 10 7.47 25.69 -10.01
CA GLU A 10 8.46 24.67 -9.64
C GLU A 10 7.92 23.23 -9.86
N HIS A 11 6.64 23.05 -10.17
CA HIS A 11 5.98 21.74 -10.26
C HIS A 11 6.67 20.77 -11.24
N LYS A 12 7.08 21.26 -12.42
CA LYS A 12 7.74 20.43 -13.43
C LYS A 12 9.09 19.92 -12.92
N GLY A 13 9.87 20.78 -12.27
CA GLY A 13 11.15 20.44 -11.65
C GLY A 13 10.97 19.40 -10.54
N TYR A 14 10.04 19.63 -9.61
CA TYR A 14 9.78 18.67 -8.53
C TYR A 14 9.32 17.32 -9.02
N LYS A 15 8.41 17.25 -10.00
CA LYS A 15 7.98 15.97 -10.55
C LYS A 15 9.17 15.19 -11.13
N LYS A 16 10.11 15.86 -11.79
CA LYS A 16 11.35 15.26 -12.29
C LYS A 16 12.26 14.79 -11.15
N ASP A 17 12.58 15.68 -10.20
CA ASP A 17 13.47 15.36 -9.09
C ASP A 17 12.92 14.26 -8.18
N ILE A 18 11.60 14.21 -7.97
CA ILE A 18 10.95 13.14 -7.23
C ILE A 18 11.11 11.80 -7.96
N LYS A 19 10.88 11.76 -9.28
CA LYS A 19 11.06 10.54 -10.10
C LYS A 19 12.51 10.04 -10.05
N GLU A 20 13.47 10.96 -10.05
CA GLU A 20 14.91 10.66 -9.94
C GLU A 20 15.35 10.34 -8.49
N GLY A 21 14.44 10.55 -7.52
CA GLY A 21 14.70 10.39 -6.10
C GLY A 21 15.81 11.31 -5.61
N LYS A 22 15.86 12.52 -6.16
CA LYS A 22 16.73 13.63 -5.75
C LYS A 22 16.15 14.34 -4.53
N LEU A 23 17.00 15.11 -3.85
CA LEU A 23 16.56 16.03 -2.82
C LEU A 23 15.78 17.16 -3.48
N LEU A 24 14.62 17.51 -2.92
CA LEU A 24 13.86 18.66 -3.39
C LEU A 24 14.21 19.87 -2.55
N TRP A 25 14.26 21.01 -3.20
CA TRP A 25 14.53 22.31 -2.60
C TRP A 25 13.39 23.23 -2.94
N THR A 26 12.62 23.66 -1.94
CA THR A 26 11.59 24.67 -2.17
C THR A 26 11.87 25.94 -1.40
N SER A 27 11.70 27.05 -2.10
CA SER A 27 11.67 28.39 -1.52
C SER A 27 10.27 28.65 -0.99
N ARG A 28 10.18 28.96 0.30
CA ARG A 28 8.94 29.41 0.96
C ARG A 28 9.16 30.79 1.55
N ILE A 29 8.09 31.58 1.60
CA ILE A 29 8.10 32.92 2.19
C ILE A 29 7.68 32.79 3.66
N GLY A 30 8.53 33.28 4.57
CA GLY A 30 8.39 33.49 6.02
C GLY A 30 7.20 32.86 6.75
N LYS A 31 5.97 33.26 6.42
CA LYS A 31 4.74 32.84 7.10
C LYS A 31 4.46 31.33 7.03
N GLU A 32 5.02 30.62 6.04
CA GLU A 32 4.82 29.17 5.92
C GLU A 32 5.92 28.34 6.58
N PHE A 33 7.07 28.93 6.91
CA PHE A 33 8.25 28.21 7.40
C PHE A 33 8.02 27.48 8.71
N ASN A 34 7.44 28.18 9.69
CA ASN A 34 7.18 27.63 11.03
C ASN A 34 6.17 26.46 11.03
N LYS A 35 5.53 26.18 9.89
CA LYS A 35 4.62 25.04 9.74
C LYS A 35 5.35 23.71 9.60
N TYR A 36 6.64 23.72 9.23
CA TYR A 36 7.41 22.53 8.88
C TYR A 36 8.45 22.19 9.96
N LYS A 37 8.43 20.95 10.45
CA LYS A 37 9.39 20.46 11.45
C LYS A 37 10.35 19.45 10.83
N VAL A 38 11.66 19.61 11.10
CA VAL A 38 12.69 18.64 10.70
C VAL A 38 12.33 17.25 11.24
N GLY A 39 12.45 16.23 10.41
CA GLY A 39 12.13 14.84 10.75
C GLY A 39 10.68 14.43 10.51
N GLU A 40 9.73 15.37 10.42
CA GLU A 40 8.33 15.07 10.13
C GLU A 40 8.09 14.69 8.65
N ILE A 41 7.03 13.90 8.42
CA ILE A 41 6.59 13.48 7.09
C ILE A 41 5.36 14.27 6.67
N TYR A 42 5.46 14.91 5.50
CA TYR A 42 4.40 15.67 4.86
C TYR A 42 3.97 14.95 3.58
N MET A 43 2.70 15.13 3.20
CA MET A 43 2.27 14.74 1.84
C MET A 43 2.54 15.91 0.91
N SER A 44 3.23 15.72 -0.21
CA SER A 44 3.18 16.74 -1.26
C SER A 44 1.77 16.88 -1.82
N GLU A 45 1.49 18.00 -2.46
CA GLU A 45 0.30 18.15 -3.32
C GLU A 45 0.29 17.14 -4.49
N PHE A 46 1.44 16.55 -4.83
CA PHE A 46 1.57 15.44 -5.78
C PHE A 46 1.39 14.07 -5.13
N GLU A 47 0.90 14.03 -3.89
CA GLU A 47 0.57 12.80 -3.17
C GLU A 47 1.76 11.90 -2.83
N ILE A 48 2.96 12.47 -2.86
CA ILE A 48 4.21 11.78 -2.56
C ILE A 48 4.64 12.15 -1.16
N PRO A 49 4.85 11.18 -0.26
CA PRO A 49 5.31 11.50 1.08
C PRO A 49 6.75 12.00 1.02
N LEU A 50 7.00 13.12 1.71
CA LEU A 50 8.28 13.80 1.80
C LEU A 50 8.68 13.92 3.26
N LYS A 51 9.93 13.60 3.59
CA LYS A 51 10.49 13.89 4.91
C LYS A 51 11.27 15.20 4.85
N ILE A 52 10.98 16.10 5.77
CA ILE A 52 11.76 17.32 5.98
C ILE A 52 13.11 16.90 6.56
N ILE A 53 14.19 17.16 5.83
CA ILE A 53 15.55 16.84 6.29
C ILE A 53 16.22 18.06 6.90
N LYS A 54 16.00 19.23 6.28
CA LYS A 54 16.61 20.49 6.69
C LYS A 54 15.63 21.61 6.47
N VAL A 55 15.66 22.58 7.39
CA VAL A 55 14.85 23.79 7.38
C VAL A 55 15.83 24.90 7.73
N ASN A 56 16.20 25.70 6.72
CA ASN A 56 17.21 26.75 6.82
C ASN A 56 16.57 28.09 6.51
N ARG A 57 16.89 29.12 7.28
CA ARG A 57 16.58 30.51 6.94
C ARG A 57 17.88 31.17 6.50
N GLU A 58 17.91 31.65 5.27
CA GLU A 58 19.10 32.25 4.66
C GLU A 58 18.73 33.62 4.08
N GLU A 59 19.67 34.56 4.12
CA GLU A 59 19.53 35.82 3.38
C GLU A 59 19.55 35.55 1.89
N PHE A 60 18.65 36.19 1.15
CA PHE A 60 18.58 35.98 -0.29
C PHE A 60 19.84 36.52 -0.97
N SER A 61 20.56 35.65 -1.67
CA SER A 61 21.66 36.08 -2.52
C SER A 61 21.49 35.53 -3.94
N SER A 62 22.14 36.20 -4.89
CA SER A 62 22.28 35.75 -6.28
C SER A 62 22.92 34.37 -6.43
N LYS A 63 23.51 33.83 -5.35
CA LYS A 63 24.15 32.50 -5.28
C LYS A 63 23.14 31.36 -5.06
N HIS A 64 21.85 31.66 -4.86
CA HIS A 64 20.84 30.63 -4.62
C HIS A 64 20.72 29.66 -5.84
N PRO A 65 20.67 28.32 -5.64
CA PRO A 65 20.73 27.34 -6.73
C PRO A 65 19.67 27.52 -7.82
N ASN A 66 18.46 27.95 -7.43
CA ASN A 66 17.36 28.21 -8.36
C ASN A 66 17.24 29.68 -8.79
N TYR A 67 18.15 30.59 -8.40
CA TYR A 67 18.02 32.03 -8.69
C TYR A 67 17.90 32.32 -10.19
N ARG A 68 18.65 31.57 -11.00
CA ARG A 68 18.67 31.69 -12.46
C ARG A 68 17.32 31.34 -13.11
N ASN A 69 16.52 30.48 -12.46
CA ASN A 69 15.25 29.99 -12.99
C ASN A 69 14.06 30.90 -12.63
N LEU A 70 14.30 32.01 -11.90
CA LEU A 70 13.25 32.93 -11.48
C LEU A 70 12.99 34.00 -12.53
N THR A 71 11.71 34.32 -12.72
CA THR A 71 11.28 35.46 -13.54
C THR A 71 11.70 36.79 -12.92
N SER A 72 11.75 37.86 -13.73
CA SER A 72 12.08 39.21 -13.25
C SER A 72 11.11 39.71 -12.17
N ALA A 73 9.83 39.38 -12.28
CA ALA A 73 8.81 39.71 -11.28
C ALA A 73 9.07 38.98 -9.94
N GLN A 74 9.42 37.69 -10.00
CA GLN A 74 9.81 36.93 -8.81
C GLN A 74 11.08 37.49 -8.21
N LYS A 75 12.13 37.76 -9.00
CA LYS A 75 13.36 38.41 -8.51
C LYS A 75 13.08 39.74 -7.83
N LYS A 76 12.17 40.56 -8.36
CA LYS A 76 11.75 41.84 -7.78
C LYS A 76 10.97 41.67 -6.48
N GLN A 77 10.06 40.72 -6.42
CA GLN A 77 9.36 40.35 -5.18
C GLN A 77 10.35 39.80 -4.15
N LEU A 78 11.39 39.10 -4.63
CA LEU A 78 12.36 38.46 -3.78
C LEU A 78 13.30 39.46 -3.11
N LYS A 79 13.74 40.48 -3.86
CA LYS A 79 14.50 41.63 -3.37
C LYS A 79 13.77 42.41 -2.25
N LYS A 80 12.45 42.29 -2.13
CA LYS A 80 11.67 42.93 -1.05
C LYS A 80 11.63 42.12 0.24
N ALA A 81 11.96 40.83 0.23
CA ALA A 81 12.03 40.04 1.45
C ALA A 81 13.49 39.81 1.85
N VAL A 82 13.81 40.13 3.10
CA VAL A 82 15.18 40.08 3.65
C VAL A 82 15.69 38.63 3.79
N PHE A 83 14.78 37.66 3.99
CA PHE A 83 15.13 36.26 4.23
C PHE A 83 14.26 35.32 3.40
N TYR A 84 14.85 34.19 2.97
CA TYR A 84 14.14 33.04 2.42
C TYR A 84 14.35 31.80 3.24
N ASP A 85 13.30 31.01 3.24
CA ASP A 85 13.26 29.77 3.95
C ASP A 85 13.41 28.62 2.96
N HIS A 86 14.49 27.86 3.16
CA HIS A 86 14.82 26.67 2.41
C HIS A 86 14.34 25.44 3.14
N ILE A 87 13.56 24.63 2.44
CA ILE A 87 13.15 23.32 2.92
C ILE A 87 13.76 22.26 2.02
N GLN A 88 14.64 21.44 2.60
CA GLN A 88 15.22 20.30 1.92
C GLN A 88 14.38 19.06 2.22
N LEU A 89 13.88 18.42 1.17
CA LEU A 89 12.91 17.34 1.25
C LEU A 89 13.51 16.06 0.66
N LYS A 90 13.33 14.93 1.34
CA LYS A 90 13.59 13.60 0.78
C LYS A 90 12.30 12.98 0.26
N PRO A 91 12.20 12.64 -1.03
CA PRO A 91 11.19 11.70 -1.48
C PRO A 91 11.34 10.38 -0.70
N LEU A 92 10.28 9.93 -0.02
CA LEU A 92 10.36 8.69 0.76
C LEU A 92 10.45 7.42 -0.10
N ILE A 93 10.44 7.55 -1.43
CA ILE A 93 10.69 6.47 -2.38
C ILE A 93 12.06 5.80 -2.11
N LYS A 94 13.04 6.53 -1.53
CA LYS A 94 14.37 5.99 -1.12
C LYS A 94 14.57 5.82 0.40
N MET A 95 13.52 5.78 1.22
CA MET A 95 13.71 5.35 2.61
C MET A 95 14.10 3.87 2.63
N LYS A 96 15.13 3.52 3.41
CA LYS A 96 15.46 2.12 3.70
C LYS A 96 14.25 1.51 4.40
N SER A 97 13.58 0.59 3.73
CA SER A 97 12.48 -0.17 4.33
C SER A 97 13.01 -0.97 5.53
N ILE A 98 12.22 -1.08 6.58
CA ILE A 98 12.52 -1.93 7.74
C ILE A 98 12.66 -3.39 7.28
N LYS A 99 11.79 -3.78 6.34
CA LYS A 99 11.74 -5.14 5.81
C LYS A 99 11.20 -5.11 4.39
N ILE A 100 11.72 -6.00 3.56
CA ILE A 100 11.19 -6.28 2.23
C ILE A 100 10.57 -7.67 2.26
N LYS A 101 9.31 -7.79 1.85
CA LYS A 101 8.67 -9.08 1.56
C LYS A 101 8.40 -9.15 0.07
N GLU A 102 8.39 -10.35 -0.49
CA GLU A 102 8.24 -10.51 -1.93
C GLU A 102 7.25 -11.63 -2.25
N GLY A 103 6.21 -11.31 -3.03
CA GLY A 103 5.24 -12.25 -3.57
C GLY A 103 5.45 -12.45 -5.08
N TRP A 104 4.49 -13.11 -5.73
CA TRP A 104 4.55 -13.31 -7.19
C TRP A 104 4.22 -12.03 -7.95
N GLN A 105 3.18 -11.30 -7.52
CA GLN A 105 2.69 -10.09 -8.19
C GLN A 105 3.39 -8.81 -7.74
N CYS A 106 3.83 -8.73 -6.48
CA CYS A 106 4.41 -7.50 -5.94
C CYS A 106 5.58 -7.74 -4.98
N LYS A 107 6.42 -6.71 -4.86
CA LYS A 107 7.38 -6.52 -3.78
C LYS A 107 6.80 -5.54 -2.77
N VAL A 108 6.88 -5.86 -1.49
CA VAL A 108 6.30 -5.08 -0.39
C VAL A 108 7.40 -4.51 0.47
N ASN A 109 7.60 -3.20 0.37
CA ASN A 109 8.53 -2.43 1.19
C ASN A 109 7.81 -1.96 2.45
N ILE A 110 8.24 -2.44 3.62
CA ILE A 110 7.58 -2.18 4.91
C ILE A 110 8.27 -1.04 5.65
N TYR A 111 7.49 -0.05 6.08
CA TYR A 111 7.93 1.10 6.88
C TYR A 111 7.25 1.08 8.25
N ARG A 112 7.57 2.06 9.12
CA ARG A 112 7.01 2.12 10.48
C ARG A 112 5.48 2.18 10.46
N ASN A 113 4.90 3.06 9.63
CA ASN A 113 3.45 3.35 9.64
C ASN A 113 2.72 2.99 8.34
N PHE A 114 3.44 2.59 7.29
CA PHE A 114 2.85 2.27 5.98
C PHE A 114 3.66 1.18 5.27
N VAL A 115 3.11 0.68 4.16
CA VAL A 115 3.79 -0.19 3.21
C VAL A 115 3.68 0.40 1.81
N ILE A 116 4.69 0.16 0.97
CA ILE A 116 4.65 0.44 -0.47
C ILE A 116 4.71 -0.90 -1.18
N LYS A 117 3.70 -1.18 -1.99
CA LYS A 117 3.65 -2.33 -2.89
C LYS A 117 4.11 -1.89 -4.27
N GLU A 118 5.19 -2.48 -4.73
CA GLU A 118 5.74 -2.32 -6.07
C GLU A 118 5.26 -3.49 -6.92
N ILE A 119 4.39 -3.21 -7.88
CA ILE A 119 3.85 -4.15 -8.85
C ILE A 119 4.97 -4.56 -9.80
N LYS A 120 5.14 -5.87 -9.97
CA LYS A 120 6.17 -6.44 -10.84
C LYS A 120 5.77 -6.37 -12.30
N ASN A 121 6.77 -6.15 -13.16
CA ASN A 121 6.60 -6.31 -14.59
C ASN A 121 6.50 -7.81 -14.96
N ARG A 122 6.14 -8.10 -16.22
CA ARG A 122 6.03 -9.47 -16.75
C ARG A 122 7.30 -10.29 -16.52
N LYS A 123 8.48 -9.73 -16.82
CA LYS A 123 9.78 -10.43 -16.69
C LYS A 123 10.02 -10.90 -15.25
N ASP A 124 9.74 -10.04 -14.27
CA ASP A 124 9.91 -10.36 -12.84
C ASP A 124 8.89 -11.39 -12.35
N ILE A 125 7.64 -11.32 -12.83
CA ILE A 125 6.60 -12.33 -12.57
C ILE A 125 7.02 -13.68 -13.15
N THR A 126 7.38 -13.73 -14.45
CA THR A 126 7.85 -14.95 -15.14
C THR A 126 9.03 -15.57 -14.41
N LYS A 127 10.04 -14.78 -14.03
CA LYS A 127 11.22 -15.27 -13.30
C LYS A 127 10.85 -15.94 -11.98
N LYS A 128 9.90 -15.38 -11.22
CA LYS A 128 9.45 -15.95 -9.95
C LYS A 128 8.61 -17.21 -10.13
N ILE A 129 7.68 -17.20 -11.07
CA ILE A 129 6.84 -18.37 -11.38
C ILE A 129 7.72 -19.51 -11.90
N LYS A 130 8.65 -19.25 -12.83
CA LYS A 130 9.59 -20.25 -13.36
C LYS A 130 10.36 -20.97 -12.25
N LYS A 131 10.90 -20.22 -11.29
CA LYS A 131 11.60 -20.80 -10.12
C LYS A 131 10.70 -21.73 -9.28
N HIS A 132 9.41 -21.44 -9.16
CA HIS A 132 8.48 -22.31 -8.45
C HIS A 132 8.09 -23.54 -9.28
N LEU A 133 7.80 -23.36 -10.57
CA LEU A 133 7.38 -24.43 -11.47
C LEU A 133 8.45 -25.49 -11.72
N ILE A 134 9.72 -25.09 -11.77
CA ILE A 134 10.86 -26.03 -11.81
C ILE A 134 10.82 -26.98 -10.61
N LYS A 135 10.55 -26.47 -9.40
CA LYS A 135 10.53 -27.28 -8.17
C LYS A 135 9.40 -28.31 -8.13
N ILE A 136 8.34 -28.10 -8.90
CA ILE A 136 7.16 -28.98 -8.92
C ILE A 136 7.00 -29.69 -10.26
N ASN A 137 8.01 -29.64 -11.13
CA ASN A 137 8.04 -30.21 -12.47
C ASN A 137 6.82 -29.85 -13.34
N LYS A 138 6.47 -28.55 -13.43
CA LYS A 138 5.31 -28.03 -14.20
C LYS A 138 5.64 -26.82 -15.05
N LEU A 139 6.78 -26.85 -15.75
CA LEU A 139 7.27 -25.69 -16.51
C LEU A 139 6.36 -25.32 -17.69
N ASP A 140 5.62 -26.29 -18.23
CA ASP A 140 4.55 -26.14 -19.24
C ASP A 140 3.48 -25.11 -18.84
N GLN A 141 3.29 -24.86 -17.54
CA GLN A 141 2.28 -23.91 -17.04
C GLN A 141 2.77 -22.46 -16.95
N LEU A 142 4.04 -22.18 -17.28
CA LEU A 142 4.69 -20.90 -17.03
C LEU A 142 3.97 -19.72 -17.69
N GLU A 143 3.67 -19.84 -18.97
CA GLU A 143 3.03 -18.76 -19.71
C GLU A 143 1.61 -18.49 -19.20
N LYS A 144 0.80 -19.55 -19.05
CA LYS A 144 -0.58 -19.46 -18.53
C LYS A 144 -0.62 -18.78 -17.17
N LEU A 145 0.24 -19.19 -16.23
CA LEU A 145 0.28 -18.59 -14.89
C LEU A 145 0.77 -17.14 -14.93
N THR A 146 1.77 -16.82 -15.77
CA THR A 146 2.24 -15.45 -15.95
C THR A 146 1.12 -14.55 -16.47
N ASN A 147 0.41 -14.99 -17.52
CA ASN A 147 -0.72 -14.26 -18.10
C ASN A 147 -1.85 -14.06 -17.09
N ASN A 148 -2.17 -15.09 -16.30
CA ASN A 148 -3.17 -14.99 -15.22
C ASN A 148 -2.78 -13.96 -14.16
N MET A 149 -1.52 -13.94 -13.71
CA MET A 149 -1.08 -12.96 -12.71
C MET A 149 -1.16 -11.52 -13.20
N ILE A 150 -0.78 -11.27 -14.46
CA ILE A 150 -0.90 -9.94 -15.09
C ILE A 150 -2.38 -9.54 -15.22
N LYS A 151 -3.22 -10.47 -15.70
CA LYS A 151 -4.66 -10.26 -15.79
C LYS A 151 -5.28 -9.94 -14.42
N ASP A 152 -4.86 -10.63 -13.38
CA ASP A 152 -5.34 -10.41 -12.01
C ASP A 152 -4.94 -9.04 -11.47
N ILE A 153 -3.70 -8.59 -11.71
CA ILE A 153 -3.24 -7.24 -11.36
C ILE A 153 -4.09 -6.18 -12.07
N ASN A 154 -4.26 -6.31 -13.39
CA ASN A 154 -5.00 -5.34 -14.21
C ASN A 154 -6.47 -5.28 -13.82
N ASN A 155 -7.12 -6.43 -13.68
CA ASN A 155 -8.53 -6.52 -13.30
C ASN A 155 -8.76 -5.98 -11.89
N SER A 156 -7.93 -6.35 -10.92
CA SER A 156 -8.08 -5.87 -9.54
C SER A 156 -7.85 -4.37 -9.44
N THR A 157 -6.88 -3.83 -10.19
CA THR A 157 -6.65 -2.39 -10.30
C THR A 157 -7.87 -1.67 -10.87
N LYS A 158 -8.48 -2.21 -11.94
CA LYS A 158 -9.71 -1.66 -12.54
C LYS A 158 -10.87 -1.69 -11.54
N ILE A 159 -11.07 -2.80 -10.83
CA ILE A 159 -12.11 -2.94 -9.81
C ILE A 159 -11.94 -1.88 -8.73
N LEU A 160 -10.74 -1.74 -8.16
CA LEU A 160 -10.48 -0.79 -7.08
C LEU A 160 -10.65 0.66 -7.51
N LYS A 161 -10.17 1.03 -8.71
CA LYS A 161 -10.34 2.39 -9.26
C LYS A 161 -11.80 2.75 -9.52
N ASN A 162 -12.63 1.78 -9.90
CA ASN A 162 -14.04 2.01 -10.22
C ASN A 162 -14.98 1.81 -9.02
N SER A 163 -14.52 1.14 -7.97
CA SER A 163 -15.33 0.86 -6.78
C SER A 163 -15.50 2.09 -5.89
N LYS A 164 -16.66 2.23 -5.26
CA LYS A 164 -16.91 3.21 -4.19
C LYS A 164 -16.53 2.66 -2.81
N ILE A 165 -15.59 1.71 -2.75
CA ILE A 165 -15.21 1.08 -1.49
C ILE A 165 -14.54 2.11 -0.55
N PRO A 166 -14.96 2.20 0.72
CA PRO A 166 -14.32 3.09 1.67
C PRO A 166 -12.84 2.76 1.84
N LYS A 167 -12.00 3.79 1.87
CA LYS A 167 -10.53 3.64 1.87
C LYS A 167 -10.04 2.86 3.09
N GLU A 168 -10.69 2.99 4.23
CA GLU A 168 -10.39 2.25 5.45
C GLU A 168 -10.52 0.73 5.28
N LEU A 169 -11.44 0.25 4.42
CA LEU A 169 -11.60 -1.18 4.15
C LEU A 169 -10.47 -1.74 3.29
N ILE A 170 -9.70 -0.90 2.61
CA ILE A 170 -8.51 -1.29 1.83
C ILE A 170 -7.22 -0.77 2.45
N ALA A 171 -7.23 -0.56 3.77
CA ALA A 171 -6.10 -0.07 4.54
C ALA A 171 -5.55 1.26 4.01
N GLU A 172 -6.44 2.21 3.71
CA GLU A 172 -6.12 3.52 3.16
C GLU A 172 -5.28 3.44 1.87
N ALA A 173 -5.58 2.45 1.02
CA ALA A 173 -4.84 2.23 -0.22
C ALA A 173 -4.89 3.46 -1.14
N LYS A 174 -3.73 3.76 -1.72
CA LYS A 174 -3.53 4.87 -2.64
C LYS A 174 -2.54 4.49 -3.74
N PHE A 175 -3.00 4.50 -4.98
CA PHE A 175 -2.13 4.35 -6.15
C PHE A 175 -1.30 5.62 -6.30
N ILE A 176 0.02 5.50 -6.15
CA ILE A 176 0.96 6.62 -6.34
C ILE A 176 1.22 6.79 -7.83
N ASP A 177 1.39 5.67 -8.53
CA ASP A 177 1.54 5.57 -9.97
C ASP A 177 1.05 4.18 -10.42
N GLU A 178 1.32 3.81 -11.67
CA GLU A 178 0.92 2.52 -12.24
C GLU A 178 1.60 1.31 -11.61
N LYS A 179 2.74 1.51 -10.94
CA LYS A 179 3.58 0.46 -10.35
C LYS A 179 3.55 0.46 -8.83
N HIS A 180 3.10 1.54 -8.18
CA HIS A 180 3.22 1.69 -6.73
C HIS A 180 1.88 1.95 -6.06
N VAL A 181 1.60 1.16 -5.02
CA VAL A 181 0.44 1.34 -4.14
C VAL A 181 0.90 1.51 -2.70
N LYS A 182 0.50 2.62 -2.08
CA LYS A 182 0.70 2.84 -0.64
C LYS A 182 -0.50 2.32 0.14
N GLN A 183 -0.24 1.62 1.25
CA GLN A 183 -1.26 1.24 2.23
C GLN A 183 -0.77 1.57 3.63
N LYS A 184 -1.70 1.89 4.54
CA LYS A 184 -1.43 1.96 5.98
C LYS A 184 -0.98 0.60 6.49
N ARG A 185 -0.03 0.60 7.41
CA ARG A 185 0.46 -0.65 8.00
C ARG A 185 -0.62 -1.20 8.93
N ALA A 186 -0.95 -2.48 8.73
CA ALA A 186 -1.90 -3.21 9.55
C ALA A 186 -1.21 -4.37 10.28
N LYS A 187 -1.82 -4.81 11.37
CA LYS A 187 -1.46 -6.10 11.99
C LYS A 187 -2.14 -7.22 11.21
N VAL A 188 -1.38 -8.16 10.66
CA VAL A 188 -2.00 -9.19 9.82
C VAL A 188 -2.90 -10.11 10.66
N VAL A 189 -4.08 -10.47 10.16
CA VAL A 189 -5.10 -11.21 10.92
C VAL A 189 -4.55 -12.52 11.49
N HIS A 190 -3.85 -13.33 10.68
CA HIS A 190 -3.27 -14.59 11.18
C HIS A 190 -2.22 -14.38 12.28
N GLU A 191 -1.37 -13.35 12.16
CA GLU A 191 -0.37 -13.02 13.18
C GLU A 191 -1.07 -12.61 14.49
N GLU A 192 -2.22 -11.94 14.42
CA GLU A 192 -3.02 -11.61 15.60
C GLU A 192 -3.66 -12.84 16.24
N ILE A 193 -4.22 -13.74 15.44
CA ILE A 193 -4.81 -15.00 15.94
C ILE A 193 -3.72 -15.83 16.63
N GLU A 194 -2.55 -16.00 16.01
CA GLU A 194 -1.41 -16.71 16.60
C GLU A 194 -1.00 -16.09 17.94
N ARG A 195 -0.87 -14.75 18.01
CA ARG A 195 -0.54 -14.04 19.25
C ARG A 195 -1.59 -14.23 20.35
N LEU A 196 -2.88 -14.19 20.01
CA LEU A 196 -3.96 -14.41 20.98
C LEU A 196 -3.93 -15.85 21.49
N MET A 197 -3.67 -16.82 20.62
CA MET A 197 -3.54 -18.22 20.99
C MET A 197 -2.35 -18.47 21.91
N GLY A 198 -1.19 -17.85 21.65
CA GLY A 198 -0.04 -17.89 22.56
C GLY A 198 -0.31 -17.29 23.94
N LYS A 199 -1.40 -16.53 24.11
CA LYS A 199 -1.85 -15.97 25.39
C LYS A 199 -3.11 -16.66 25.94
N ALA A 200 -3.44 -17.85 25.44
CA ALA A 200 -4.66 -18.61 25.78
C ALA A 200 -5.98 -17.82 25.59
N LYS A 201 -5.99 -16.80 24.74
CA LYS A 201 -7.13 -15.89 24.51
C LYS A 201 -8.08 -16.39 23.41
N ILE A 202 -8.62 -17.60 23.59
CA ILE A 202 -9.41 -18.32 22.57
C ILE A 202 -10.66 -17.53 22.12
N LYS A 203 -11.39 -16.91 23.07
CA LYS A 203 -12.60 -16.12 22.77
C LYS A 203 -12.29 -14.97 21.82
N GLN A 204 -11.19 -14.25 22.05
CA GLN A 204 -10.77 -13.11 21.23
C GLN A 204 -10.26 -13.55 19.86
N ALA A 205 -9.60 -14.72 19.79
CA ALA A 205 -9.20 -15.32 18.51
C ALA A 205 -10.44 -15.65 17.66
N LYS A 206 -11.48 -16.25 18.25
CA LYS A 206 -12.77 -16.49 17.57
C LYS A 206 -13.44 -15.19 17.11
N GLN A 207 -13.49 -14.17 17.96
CA GLN A 207 -14.02 -12.85 17.57
C GLN A 207 -13.26 -12.24 16.39
N THR A 208 -11.94 -12.44 16.31
CA THR A 208 -11.12 -11.98 15.18
C THR A 208 -11.47 -12.74 13.89
N ILE A 209 -11.75 -14.04 14.00
CA ILE A 209 -12.27 -14.86 12.89
C ILE A 209 -13.63 -14.32 12.43
N ASP A 210 -14.58 -14.12 13.34
CA ASP A 210 -15.92 -13.64 13.01
C ASP A 210 -15.89 -12.29 12.28
N LYS A 211 -15.08 -11.35 12.79
CA LYS A 211 -14.85 -10.06 12.13
C LYS A 211 -14.31 -10.22 10.71
N SER A 212 -13.39 -11.16 10.50
CA SER A 212 -12.79 -11.43 9.20
C SER A 212 -13.77 -12.08 8.22
N VAL A 213 -14.64 -12.98 8.71
CA VAL A 213 -15.70 -13.59 7.88
C VAL A 213 -16.76 -12.54 7.51
N ASN A 214 -17.22 -11.73 8.46
CA ASN A 214 -18.15 -10.63 8.20
C ASN A 214 -17.58 -9.56 7.27
N PHE A 215 -16.25 -9.41 7.25
CA PHE A 215 -15.58 -8.52 6.33
C PHE A 215 -15.74 -8.95 4.86
N PHE A 216 -15.86 -10.26 4.56
CA PHE A 216 -16.20 -10.71 3.20
C PHE A 216 -17.53 -10.13 2.72
N LEU A 217 -18.58 -10.26 3.54
CA LEU A 217 -19.89 -9.68 3.23
C LEU A 217 -19.81 -8.17 3.06
N THR A 218 -18.96 -7.51 3.86
CA THR A 218 -18.73 -6.06 3.75
C THR A 218 -18.13 -5.71 2.39
N LEU A 219 -17.10 -6.42 1.92
CA LEU A 219 -16.52 -6.20 0.59
C LEU A 219 -17.56 -6.43 -0.53
N TRP A 220 -18.41 -7.45 -0.38
CA TRP A 220 -19.42 -7.80 -1.37
C TRP A 220 -20.47 -6.71 -1.58
N LYS A 221 -20.82 -5.96 -0.52
CA LYS A 221 -21.70 -4.77 -0.62
C LYS A 221 -21.16 -3.71 -1.59
N TYR A 222 -19.84 -3.70 -1.83
CA TYR A 222 -19.17 -2.79 -2.78
C TYR A 222 -18.82 -3.46 -4.11
N GLY A 223 -19.32 -4.67 -4.39
CA GLY A 223 -19.01 -5.42 -5.60
C GLY A 223 -17.55 -5.89 -5.67
N VAL A 224 -16.84 -5.95 -4.54
CA VAL A 224 -15.46 -6.40 -4.45
C VAL A 224 -15.44 -7.78 -3.79
N HIS A 225 -14.78 -8.75 -4.41
CA HIS A 225 -14.65 -10.08 -3.87
C HIS A 225 -13.17 -10.52 -3.86
N ASP A 226 -12.71 -11.00 -2.71
CA ASP A 226 -11.41 -11.68 -2.60
C ASP A 226 -11.53 -13.06 -3.29
N LYS A 227 -10.61 -13.36 -4.20
CA LYS A 227 -10.58 -14.66 -4.88
C LYS A 227 -10.09 -15.76 -3.96
N SER A 228 -9.29 -15.47 -2.95
CA SER A 228 -8.57 -16.48 -2.18
C SER A 228 -9.43 -17.16 -1.12
N PHE A 229 -10.36 -16.43 -0.49
CA PHE A 229 -11.11 -16.80 0.71
C PHE A 229 -10.23 -17.26 1.88
N LYS A 230 -8.92 -16.98 1.83
CA LYS A 230 -7.98 -17.39 2.86
C LYS A 230 -8.12 -16.46 4.05
N LEU A 231 -8.27 -16.99 5.27
CA LEU A 231 -8.23 -16.22 6.54
C LEU A 231 -6.84 -15.60 6.83
N THR A 232 -5.94 -15.58 5.84
CA THR A 232 -4.51 -15.47 6.04
C THR A 232 -3.98 -14.05 5.80
N LYS A 233 -2.91 -13.94 5.01
CA LYS A 233 -2.08 -12.75 4.81
C LYS A 233 -2.79 -11.62 4.05
N ASN A 234 -3.96 -11.89 3.50
CA ASN A 234 -4.74 -10.95 2.69
C ASN A 234 -5.53 -9.96 3.55
N PHE A 235 -5.68 -10.18 4.86
CA PHE A 235 -6.41 -9.30 5.77
C PHE A 235 -5.55 -8.79 6.91
N GLY A 236 -5.84 -7.57 7.35
CA GLY A 236 -5.18 -6.91 8.46
C GLY A 236 -6.16 -6.20 9.38
N ILE A 237 -5.69 -5.86 10.57
CA ILE A 237 -6.44 -5.15 11.60
C ILE A 237 -5.83 -3.76 11.77
N ILE A 238 -6.66 -2.73 11.63
CA ILE A 238 -6.33 -1.32 11.86
C ILE A 238 -7.42 -0.77 12.78
N ASN A 239 -7.04 -0.24 13.95
CA ASN A 239 -7.97 0.32 14.93
C ASN A 239 -9.17 -0.61 15.22
N ASN A 240 -8.89 -1.91 15.45
CA ASN A 240 -9.88 -2.96 15.72
C ASN A 240 -10.89 -3.25 14.57
N LYS A 241 -10.66 -2.70 13.37
CA LYS A 241 -11.41 -2.98 12.14
C LYS A 241 -10.57 -3.84 11.19
N VAL A 242 -11.21 -4.74 10.46
CA VAL A 242 -10.57 -5.56 9.41
C VAL A 242 -10.46 -4.74 8.13
N ALA A 243 -9.33 -4.88 7.44
CA ALA A 243 -9.06 -4.26 6.16
C ALA A 243 -8.38 -5.25 5.20
N LEU A 244 -8.67 -5.11 3.91
CA LEU A 244 -8.05 -5.83 2.81
C LEU A 244 -6.62 -5.32 2.61
N LEU A 245 -5.67 -6.23 2.78
CA LEU A 245 -4.27 -6.00 2.49
C LEU A 245 -3.96 -6.39 1.06
N ASP A 246 -4.30 -7.59 0.59
CA ASP A 246 -3.99 -7.99 -0.78
C ASP A 246 -4.95 -7.38 -1.80
N LEU A 247 -4.43 -6.58 -2.71
CA LEU A 247 -5.20 -5.79 -3.66
C LEU A 247 -5.25 -6.40 -5.06
N PHE A 248 -4.51 -7.48 -5.31
CA PHE A 248 -4.31 -8.01 -6.66
C PHE A 248 -4.88 -9.42 -6.88
N GLU A 249 -5.67 -9.91 -5.93
CA GLU A 249 -6.43 -11.16 -6.03
C GLU A 249 -7.96 -10.90 -5.98
N LEU A 250 -8.44 -9.88 -6.70
CA LEU A 250 -9.84 -9.44 -6.64
C LEU A 250 -10.65 -9.82 -7.89
N THR A 251 -11.96 -9.96 -7.71
CA THR A 251 -12.97 -10.07 -8.77
C THR A 251 -14.24 -9.29 -8.38
N ASN A 252 -15.00 -8.86 -9.38
CA ASN A 252 -16.35 -8.31 -9.25
C ASN A 252 -17.41 -9.26 -9.83
N GLU A 253 -17.03 -10.50 -10.17
CA GLU A 253 -17.93 -11.48 -10.81
C GLU A 253 -18.56 -12.39 -9.76
N LYS A 254 -19.78 -12.04 -9.32
CA LYS A 254 -20.55 -12.79 -8.31
C LYS A 254 -20.71 -14.28 -8.67
N SER A 255 -20.92 -14.59 -9.95
CA SER A 255 -21.07 -15.98 -10.43
C SER A 255 -19.79 -16.81 -10.20
N LYS A 256 -18.61 -16.24 -10.46
CA LYS A 256 -17.32 -16.90 -10.20
C LYS A 256 -17.11 -17.15 -8.70
N VAL A 257 -17.53 -16.19 -7.87
CA VAL A 257 -17.47 -16.33 -6.40
C VAL A 257 -18.38 -17.45 -5.93
N LYS A 258 -19.65 -17.47 -6.36
CA LYS A 258 -20.61 -18.53 -6.00
C LYS A 258 -20.10 -19.91 -6.42
N LYS A 259 -19.65 -20.06 -7.68
CA LYS A 259 -19.06 -21.31 -8.18
C LYS A 259 -17.80 -21.73 -7.43
N LYS A 260 -17.04 -20.76 -6.90
CA LYS A 260 -15.86 -21.06 -6.10
C LYS A 260 -16.24 -21.51 -4.70
N LEU A 261 -17.16 -20.84 -4.03
CA LEU A 261 -17.64 -21.21 -2.70
C LEU A 261 -18.22 -22.63 -2.65
N THR A 262 -18.93 -23.06 -3.69
CA THR A 262 -19.44 -24.44 -3.77
C THR A 262 -18.36 -25.50 -4.01
N LYS A 263 -17.20 -25.09 -4.54
CA LYS A 263 -16.07 -25.98 -4.85
C LYS A 263 -14.96 -25.94 -3.81
N ILE A 264 -14.98 -24.97 -2.90
CA ILE A 264 -13.97 -24.87 -1.86
C ILE A 264 -14.19 -26.02 -0.89
N ASP A 265 -13.24 -26.95 -0.90
CA ASP A 265 -13.10 -27.90 0.18
C ASP A 265 -12.39 -27.20 1.34
N PHE A 266 -13.20 -26.58 2.19
CA PHE A 266 -12.75 -25.93 3.41
C PHE A 266 -11.94 -26.88 4.31
N ASN A 267 -12.03 -28.21 4.12
CA ASN A 267 -11.25 -29.17 4.89
C ASN A 267 -9.76 -29.22 4.56
N LYS A 268 -9.34 -28.69 3.40
CA LYS A 268 -7.92 -28.67 3.00
C LYS A 268 -7.13 -27.63 3.81
N LYS A 269 -5.94 -28.02 4.29
CA LYS A 269 -5.06 -27.19 5.14
C LYS A 269 -4.65 -25.85 4.51
N ARG A 270 -4.66 -25.73 3.18
CA ARG A 270 -4.09 -24.57 2.44
C ARG A 270 -4.77 -23.22 2.72
N GLU A 271 -5.98 -23.22 3.29
CA GLU A 271 -6.77 -22.00 3.46
C GLU A 271 -6.56 -21.29 4.81
N ILE A 272 -5.91 -21.96 5.76
CA ILE A 272 -5.63 -21.43 7.09
C ILE A 272 -4.15 -21.66 7.41
N VAL A 273 -3.51 -20.68 8.07
CA VAL A 273 -2.09 -20.81 8.42
C VAL A 273 -1.87 -22.04 9.29
N GLU A 274 -0.87 -22.84 8.94
CA GLU A 274 -0.55 -24.12 9.60
C GLU A 274 -0.38 -24.01 11.12
N LYS A 275 -0.02 -22.81 11.61
CA LYS A 275 0.20 -22.50 13.02
C LYS A 275 -1.07 -22.25 13.83
N VAL A 276 -2.24 -22.12 13.19
CA VAL A 276 -3.52 -21.95 13.90
C VAL A 276 -4.01 -23.32 14.39
N PRO A 277 -4.44 -23.48 15.65
CA PRO A 277 -4.91 -24.77 16.16
C PRO A 277 -6.11 -25.34 15.40
N LYS A 278 -6.17 -26.68 15.24
CA LYS A 278 -7.23 -27.40 14.51
C LYS A 278 -8.65 -27.00 14.95
N LYS A 279 -8.87 -26.72 16.24
CA LYS A 279 -10.18 -26.27 16.77
C LYS A 279 -10.63 -24.94 16.16
N LEU A 280 -9.71 -24.00 15.95
CA LEU A 280 -10.02 -22.73 15.29
C LEU A 280 -10.16 -22.90 13.78
N HIS A 281 -9.50 -23.89 13.17
CA HIS A 281 -9.77 -24.25 11.77
C HIS A 281 -11.22 -24.68 11.61
N LYS A 282 -11.68 -25.64 12.40
CA LYS A 282 -13.08 -26.10 12.39
C LYS A 282 -14.05 -24.94 12.62
N TYR A 283 -13.71 -24.03 13.53
CA TYR A 283 -14.52 -22.84 13.79
C TYR A 283 -14.62 -21.89 12.59
N PHE A 284 -13.49 -21.52 11.97
CA PHE A 284 -13.51 -20.67 10.77
C PHE A 284 -14.33 -21.28 9.64
N ARG A 285 -14.14 -22.58 9.36
CA ARG A 285 -14.89 -23.28 8.31
C ARG A 285 -16.39 -23.25 8.56
N LYS A 286 -16.79 -23.53 9.81
CA LYS A 286 -18.19 -23.45 10.25
C LYS A 286 -18.74 -22.04 9.98
N LYS A 287 -18.04 -20.99 10.43
CA LYS A 287 -18.48 -19.60 10.24
C LYS A 287 -18.54 -19.18 8.78
N VAL A 288 -17.57 -19.57 7.95
CA VAL A 288 -17.62 -19.27 6.51
C VAL A 288 -18.81 -19.94 5.85
N LYS A 289 -19.07 -21.22 6.12
CA LYS A 289 -20.24 -21.93 5.61
C LYS A 289 -21.52 -21.22 6.04
N GLU A 290 -21.72 -21.01 7.34
CA GLU A 290 -22.92 -20.33 7.87
C GLU A 290 -23.14 -18.90 7.32
N THR A 291 -22.08 -18.20 6.95
CA THR A 291 -22.17 -16.78 6.57
C THR A 291 -22.19 -16.56 5.06
N LEU A 292 -21.53 -17.43 4.28
CA LEU A 292 -21.30 -17.22 2.84
C LEU A 292 -22.04 -18.19 1.92
N THR A 293 -22.65 -19.27 2.45
CA THR A 293 -23.45 -20.24 1.69
C THR A 293 -24.89 -20.21 2.14
#